data_AF-A0A9X4KG55-F1
#
_entry.id   AF-A0A9X4KG55-F1
#
_cell.length_a   1.000
_cell.length_b   1.000
_cell.length_c   1.000
_cell.angle_alpha   90.00
_cell.angle_beta   90.00
_cell.angle_gamma   90.00
#
_symmetry.space_group_name_H-M   'P 1'
#
loop_
_entity.id
_entity.type
_entity.pdbx_description
1 polymer ?
#
loop_
_entity_poly.entity_id
_entity_poly.type
_entity_poly.pdbx_seq_one_letter_code
_entity_poly.pdbx_strand_id
1 'polypeptide(L)'
;MKVGQRSEEAALRAAAFVDEIAAVFEREDATAGIPLSIAYRVYSTLLEMKDTVGDRYTALNPLVYFQFPMPAPELRRRLADFLTEAADLIKHSMSDHDDAVVRGAQAFIRSHYRNKGLKIQDIAGHVHLSANYLSHLFKQITGETVWEFVTRLRMEEARHLLLNTAKKALRHRRFGRLRIA
;
A
#
# COMPACT_ATOMS: atom_id res chain seq x y z
N MET A 1 11.06 -14.03 -3.09
CA MET A 1 11.99 -13.27 -3.98
C MET A 1 11.27 -12.04 -4.53
N LYS A 2 11.21 -10.87 -3.86
CA LYS A 2 10.47 -9.72 -4.44
C LYS A 2 10.93 -8.28 -4.14
N VAL A 3 11.83 -8.02 -3.18
CA VAL A 3 12.18 -6.63 -2.81
C VAL A 3 13.53 -6.18 -3.41
N GLY A 4 14.60 -6.98 -3.30
CA GLY A 4 15.94 -6.60 -3.78
C GLY A 4 16.06 -6.38 -5.30
N GLN A 5 15.54 -7.29 -6.13
CA GLN A 5 15.64 -7.19 -7.60
C GLN A 5 14.87 -6.00 -8.21
N ARG A 6 13.92 -5.41 -7.47
CA ARG A 6 13.03 -4.34 -7.99
C ARG A 6 13.45 -2.93 -7.57
N SER A 7 14.32 -2.77 -6.58
CA SER A 7 14.98 -1.49 -6.28
C SER A 7 16.14 -1.28 -7.27
N GLU A 8 16.85 -2.37 -7.61
CA GLU A 8 17.87 -2.39 -8.65
C GLU A 8 17.32 -1.98 -10.04
N GLU A 9 16.11 -2.43 -10.41
CA GLU A 9 15.46 -2.04 -11.67
C GLU A 9 15.06 -0.55 -11.71
N ALA A 10 14.60 0.01 -10.59
CA ALA A 10 14.25 1.43 -10.51
C ALA A 10 15.50 2.31 -10.61
N ALA A 11 16.58 1.92 -9.92
CA ALA A 11 17.88 2.57 -10.02
C ALA A 11 18.43 2.53 -11.46
N LEU A 12 18.31 1.38 -12.15
CA LEU A 12 18.75 1.24 -13.54
C LEU A 12 17.97 2.15 -14.49
N ARG A 13 16.65 2.28 -14.31
CA ARG A 13 15.81 3.19 -15.13
C ARG A 13 16.12 4.65 -14.84
N ALA A 14 16.33 5.01 -13.57
CA ALA A 14 16.71 6.36 -13.19
C ALA A 14 18.08 6.74 -13.78
N ALA A 15 19.06 5.84 -13.70
CA ALA A 15 20.37 6.03 -14.31
C ALA A 15 20.27 6.19 -15.84
N ALA A 16 19.53 5.31 -16.51
CA ALA A 16 19.33 5.41 -17.96
C ALA A 16 18.67 6.73 -18.39
N PHE A 17 17.64 7.17 -17.66
CA PHE A 17 17.01 8.48 -17.91
C PHE A 17 18.01 9.63 -17.75
N VAL A 18 18.81 9.62 -16.68
CA VAL A 18 19.82 10.65 -16.44
C VAL A 18 20.91 10.65 -17.53
N ASP A 19 21.30 9.47 -18.02
CA ASP A 19 22.24 9.33 -19.13
C ASP A 19 21.66 9.88 -20.44
N GLU A 20 20.38 9.64 -20.73
CA GLU A 20 19.69 10.19 -21.92
C GLU A 20 19.70 11.73 -21.93
N ILE A 21 19.54 12.33 -20.75
CA ILE A 21 19.59 13.79 -20.63
C ILE A 21 21.00 14.33 -20.31
N ALA A 22 22.04 13.49 -20.28
CA ALA A 22 23.40 13.89 -19.87
C ALA A 22 24.00 15.02 -20.71
N ALA A 23 23.69 15.07 -22.01
CA ALA A 23 24.13 16.13 -22.92
C ALA A 23 23.59 17.52 -22.54
N VAL A 24 22.51 17.59 -21.76
CA VAL A 24 21.94 18.82 -21.22
C VAL A 24 22.79 19.38 -20.07
N PHE A 25 23.56 18.53 -19.38
CA PHE A 25 24.42 18.91 -18.25
C PHE A 25 25.78 19.46 -18.69
N GLU A 26 26.16 19.28 -19.96
CA GLU A 26 27.50 19.63 -20.48
C GLU A 26 27.53 20.97 -21.22
N ARG A 27 26.38 21.63 -21.41
CA ARG A 27 26.32 22.96 -22.02
C ARG A 27 26.64 24.03 -20.96
N GLU A 28 27.70 24.79 -21.21
CA GLU A 28 28.47 25.59 -20.22
C GLU A 28 27.70 26.69 -19.45
N ASP A 29 26.44 27.03 -19.75
CA ASP A 29 25.86 28.29 -19.25
C ASP A 29 24.65 28.18 -18.28
N ALA A 30 24.22 27.00 -17.83
CA ALA A 30 23.03 26.88 -16.96
C ALA A 30 22.99 25.65 -16.03
N THR A 31 24.16 25.14 -15.63
CA THR A 31 24.42 23.75 -15.21
C THR A 31 23.61 23.17 -14.03
N ALA A 32 22.79 23.94 -13.31
CA ALA A 32 21.88 23.42 -12.29
C ALA A 32 20.38 23.54 -12.62
N GLY A 33 19.99 24.33 -13.62
CA GLY A 33 18.59 24.73 -13.82
C GLY A 33 17.65 23.56 -14.14
N ILE A 34 17.99 22.74 -15.14
CA ILE A 34 17.15 21.62 -15.56
C ILE A 34 17.13 20.50 -14.50
N PRO A 35 18.26 20.03 -13.96
CA PRO A 35 18.28 19.04 -12.88
C PRO A 35 17.50 19.47 -11.64
N LEU A 36 17.66 20.72 -11.21
CA LEU A 36 16.87 21.28 -10.11
C LEU A 36 15.39 21.34 -10.47
N SER A 37 15.02 21.73 -11.69
CA SER A 37 13.61 21.77 -12.12
C SER A 37 12.95 20.39 -12.01
N ILE A 38 13.68 19.33 -12.37
CA ILE A 38 13.22 17.94 -12.24
C ILE A 38 13.08 17.59 -10.75
N ALA A 39 14.11 17.86 -9.95
CA ALA A 39 14.09 17.59 -8.52
C ALA A 39 12.94 18.32 -7.81
N TYR A 40 12.68 19.59 -8.14
CA TYR A 40 11.58 20.37 -7.58
C TYR A 40 10.21 19.86 -8.01
N ARG A 41 10.03 19.42 -9.26
CA ARG A 41 8.76 18.81 -9.72
C ARG A 41 8.48 17.49 -9.01
N VAL A 42 9.51 16.67 -8.81
CA VAL A 42 9.38 15.44 -8.02
C VAL A 42 9.06 15.78 -6.57
N TYR A 43 9.79 16.71 -5.97
CA TYR A 43 9.56 17.15 -4.59
C TYR A 43 8.16 17.76 -4.39
N SER A 44 7.66 18.57 -5.33
CA SER A 44 6.31 19.13 -5.27
C SER A 44 5.25 18.03 -5.30
N THR A 45 5.46 17.00 -6.13
CA THR A 45 4.58 15.82 -6.18
C THR A 45 4.59 15.06 -4.86
N LEU A 46 5.77 14.85 -4.26
CA LEU A 46 5.88 14.20 -2.94
C LEU A 46 5.18 15.02 -1.83
N LEU A 47 5.27 16.35 -1.89
CA LEU A 47 4.60 17.25 -0.97
C LEU A 47 3.06 17.18 -1.10
N GLU A 48 2.54 17.09 -2.33
CA GLU A 48 1.11 16.85 -2.58
C GLU A 48 0.65 15.49 -2.01
N MET A 49 1.52 14.48 -2.04
CA MET A 49 1.27 13.14 -1.51
C MET A 49 1.64 12.98 -0.02
N LYS A 50 1.84 14.05 0.75
CA LYS A 50 2.37 13.99 2.13
C LYS A 50 1.60 13.03 3.05
N ASP A 51 0.29 12.89 2.87
CA ASP A 51 -0.55 12.01 3.70
C ASP A 51 -0.29 10.52 3.40
N THR A 52 0.25 10.22 2.21
CA THR A 52 0.69 8.88 1.82
C THR A 52 2.15 8.65 2.20
N VAL A 53 3.05 9.57 1.86
CA VAL A 53 4.50 9.35 2.03
C VAL A 53 5.03 9.62 3.44
N GLY A 54 4.25 10.34 4.26
CA GLY A 54 4.65 10.80 5.60
C GLY A 54 5.80 11.80 5.55
N ASP A 55 6.38 12.17 6.69
CA ASP A 55 7.42 13.22 6.74
C ASP A 55 8.76 12.86 6.04
N ARG A 56 8.89 11.62 5.55
CA ARG A 56 10.09 11.12 4.87
C ARG A 56 10.46 11.92 3.62
N TYR A 57 9.49 12.56 2.95
CA TYR A 57 9.79 13.39 1.77
C TYR A 57 10.68 14.60 2.10
N THR A 58 10.71 15.05 3.37
CA THR A 58 11.52 16.21 3.79
C THR A 58 13.02 15.99 3.58
N ALA A 59 13.50 14.74 3.65
CA ALA A 59 14.88 14.37 3.35
C ALA A 59 15.26 14.60 1.87
N LEU A 60 14.25 14.60 0.98
CA LEU A 60 14.38 14.87 -0.44
C LEU A 60 14.14 16.34 -0.79
N ASN A 61 14.33 17.27 0.15
CA ASN A 61 14.30 18.69 -0.17
C ASN A 61 15.49 19.04 -1.10
N PRO A 62 15.26 19.52 -2.34
CA PRO A 62 16.35 19.75 -3.30
C PRO A 62 17.41 20.75 -2.82
N LEU A 63 17.03 21.75 -1.99
CA LEU A 63 17.97 22.72 -1.44
C LEU A 63 18.99 22.08 -0.51
N VAL A 64 18.56 21.11 0.30
CA VAL A 64 19.41 20.41 1.28
C VAL A 64 20.11 19.24 0.62
N TYR A 65 19.42 18.56 -0.30
CA TYR A 65 19.92 17.34 -0.93
C TYR A 65 21.12 17.62 -1.84
N PHE A 66 21.06 18.60 -2.74
CA PHE A 66 22.12 18.73 -3.76
C PHE A 66 23.40 19.45 -3.29
N GLN A 67 23.40 20.13 -2.15
CA GLN A 67 24.60 20.72 -1.51
C GLN A 67 25.56 21.45 -2.48
N PHE A 68 25.04 22.42 -3.24
CA PHE A 68 25.83 23.20 -4.20
C PHE A 68 26.95 24.05 -3.55
N PRO A 69 28.02 24.39 -4.29
CA PRO A 69 28.30 24.06 -5.69
C PRO A 69 28.96 22.68 -5.88
N MET A 70 28.73 22.03 -7.02
CA MET A 70 29.25 20.69 -7.32
C MET A 70 29.56 20.53 -8.83
N PRO A 71 30.50 19.64 -9.20
CA PRO A 71 30.81 19.35 -10.61
C PRO A 71 29.63 18.68 -11.35
N ALA A 72 29.53 18.89 -12.68
CA ALA A 72 28.47 18.29 -13.49
C ALA A 72 28.37 16.75 -13.41
N PRO A 73 29.48 15.97 -13.40
CA PRO A 73 29.39 14.51 -13.21
C PRO A 73 28.78 14.11 -11.87
N GLU A 74 29.08 14.87 -10.81
CA GLU A 74 28.55 14.62 -9.47
C GLU A 74 27.07 15.02 -9.38
N LEU A 75 26.66 16.09 -10.07
CA LEU A 75 25.26 16.48 -10.19
C LEU A 75 24.41 15.40 -10.88
N ARG A 76 24.92 14.79 -11.96
CA ARG A 76 24.25 13.66 -12.63
C ARG A 76 24.03 12.49 -11.67
N ARG A 77 25.10 12.08 -10.97
CA ARG A 77 25.04 11.01 -9.97
C ARG A 77 24.01 11.30 -8.88
N ARG A 78 24.08 12.49 -8.27
CA ARG A 78 23.15 12.90 -7.21
C ARG A 78 21.72 13.01 -7.69
N LEU A 79 21.47 13.40 -8.94
CA LEU A 79 20.13 13.40 -9.52
C LEU A 79 19.59 11.98 -9.69
N ALA A 80 20.42 11.04 -10.16
CA ALA A 80 20.01 9.63 -10.26
C ALA A 80 19.67 9.04 -8.88
N ASP A 81 20.51 9.31 -7.87
CA ASP A 81 20.26 8.90 -6.48
C ASP A 81 18.93 9.50 -5.98
N PHE A 82 18.73 10.81 -6.18
CA PHE A 82 17.51 11.52 -5.79
C PHE A 82 16.25 10.91 -6.39
N LEU A 83 16.26 10.65 -7.70
CA LEU A 83 15.11 10.06 -8.41
C LEU A 83 14.83 8.63 -7.92
N THR A 84 15.87 7.87 -7.61
CA THR A 84 15.77 6.51 -7.07
C THR A 84 15.16 6.53 -5.68
N GLU A 85 15.68 7.36 -4.77
CA GLU A 85 15.15 7.50 -3.41
C GLU A 85 13.70 7.99 -3.41
N ALA A 86 13.35 8.94 -4.28
CA ALA A 86 11.96 9.40 -4.45
C ALA A 86 11.04 8.28 -4.94
N ALA A 87 11.45 7.51 -5.95
CA ALA A 87 10.68 6.39 -6.47
C ALA A 87 10.47 5.30 -5.41
N ASP A 88 11.52 4.96 -4.66
CA ASP A 88 11.43 4.00 -3.57
C ASP A 88 10.53 4.51 -2.44
N LEU A 89 10.61 5.78 -2.07
CA LEU A 89 9.70 6.37 -1.08
C LEU A 89 8.23 6.25 -1.50
N ILE A 90 7.90 6.63 -2.74
CA ILE A 90 6.54 6.52 -3.28
C ILE A 90 6.07 5.07 -3.21
N LYS A 91 6.89 4.14 -3.69
CA LYS A 91 6.55 2.72 -3.77
C LYS A 91 6.31 2.08 -2.41
N HIS A 92 7.19 2.30 -1.44
CA HIS A 92 7.01 1.76 -0.09
C HIS A 92 5.75 2.34 0.56
N SER A 93 5.54 3.65 0.39
CA SER A 93 4.38 4.34 0.95
C SER A 93 3.05 3.88 0.33
N MET A 94 3.03 3.61 -0.98
CA MET A 94 1.86 3.03 -1.65
C MET A 94 1.58 1.61 -1.17
N SER A 95 2.61 0.78 -0.98
CA SER A 95 2.43 -0.57 -0.43
C SER A 95 1.91 -0.54 1.01
N ASP A 96 2.44 0.34 1.85
CA ASP A 96 2.00 0.52 3.22
C ASP A 96 0.53 0.99 3.28
N HIS A 97 0.17 1.91 2.39
CA HIS A 97 -1.21 2.39 2.22
C HIS A 97 -2.15 1.28 1.77
N ASP A 98 -1.76 0.53 0.73
CA ASP A 98 -2.52 -0.60 0.19
C ASP A 98 -2.80 -1.66 1.27
N ASP A 99 -1.78 -2.01 2.05
CA ASP A 99 -1.91 -2.94 3.18
C ASP A 99 -2.82 -2.37 4.29
N ALA A 100 -2.72 -1.07 4.58
CA ALA A 100 -3.61 -0.40 5.54
C ALA A 100 -5.07 -0.41 5.08
N VAL A 101 -5.31 -0.16 3.79
CA VAL A 101 -6.63 -0.23 3.17
C VAL A 101 -7.21 -1.64 3.28
N VAL A 102 -6.44 -2.68 2.95
CA VAL A 102 -6.90 -4.07 3.08
C VAL A 102 -7.22 -4.43 4.53
N ARG A 103 -6.39 -3.99 5.50
CA ARG A 103 -6.69 -4.18 6.94
C ARG A 103 -7.98 -3.47 7.35
N GLY A 104 -8.20 -2.24 6.89
CA GLY A 104 -9.44 -1.49 7.13
C GLY A 104 -10.67 -2.20 6.55
N ALA A 105 -10.56 -2.71 5.32
CA ALA A 105 -11.61 -3.48 4.67
C ALA A 105 -11.92 -4.77 5.44
N GLN A 106 -10.89 -5.51 5.88
CA GLN A 106 -11.08 -6.70 6.71
C GLN A 106 -11.77 -6.39 8.05
N ALA A 107 -11.38 -5.30 8.71
CA ALA A 107 -12.00 -4.87 9.97
C ALA A 107 -13.49 -4.53 9.76
N PHE A 108 -13.80 -3.77 8.72
CA PHE A 108 -15.18 -3.45 8.36
C PHE A 108 -15.99 -4.71 8.07
N ILE A 109 -15.46 -5.64 7.28
CA ILE A 109 -16.13 -6.91 6.97
C ILE A 109 -16.37 -7.73 8.25
N ARG A 110 -15.40 -7.84 9.16
CA ARG A 110 -15.57 -8.59 10.42
C ARG A 110 -16.69 -8.02 11.30
N SER A 111 -16.94 -6.72 11.23
CA SER A 111 -18.06 -6.08 11.95
C SER A 111 -19.40 -6.24 11.25
N HIS A 112 -19.42 -6.49 9.93
CA HIS A 112 -20.65 -6.44 9.11
C HIS A 112 -20.97 -7.74 8.37
N TYR A 113 -20.17 -8.80 8.45
CA TYR A 113 -20.35 -10.03 7.65
C TYR A 113 -21.72 -10.70 7.86
N ARG A 114 -22.37 -10.49 9.01
CA ARG A 114 -23.71 -11.01 9.32
C ARG A 114 -24.82 -10.30 8.54
N ASN A 115 -24.59 -9.11 8.02
CA ASN A 115 -25.55 -8.39 7.19
C ASN A 115 -25.68 -9.07 5.82
N LYS A 116 -26.87 -9.61 5.50
CA LYS A 116 -27.15 -10.25 4.21
C LYS A 116 -27.14 -9.27 3.04
N GLY A 117 -27.36 -7.98 3.30
CA GLY A 117 -27.34 -6.91 2.31
C GLY A 117 -26.00 -6.17 2.19
N LEU A 118 -24.93 -6.68 2.81
CA LEU A 118 -23.59 -6.10 2.66
C LEU A 118 -23.20 -6.08 1.18
N LYS A 119 -22.80 -4.93 0.66
CA LYS A 119 -22.34 -4.73 -0.71
C LYS A 119 -20.85 -4.36 -0.74
N ILE A 120 -20.19 -4.64 -1.86
CA ILE A 120 -18.80 -4.25 -2.04
C ILE A 120 -18.63 -2.73 -2.04
N GLN A 121 -19.64 -1.99 -2.48
CA GLN A 121 -19.67 -0.53 -2.43
C GLN A 121 -19.61 0.00 -0.99
N ASP A 122 -20.23 -0.68 -0.02
CA ASP A 122 -20.19 -0.26 1.39
C ASP A 122 -18.76 -0.38 1.94
N ILE A 123 -18.08 -1.48 1.60
CA ILE A 123 -16.70 -1.75 2.03
C ILE A 123 -15.75 -0.76 1.36
N ALA A 124 -15.90 -0.56 0.04
CA ALA A 124 -15.07 0.35 -0.74
C ALA A 124 -15.23 1.80 -0.28
N GLY A 125 -16.47 2.23 0.00
CA GLY A 125 -16.77 3.55 0.57
C GLY A 125 -16.13 3.75 1.94
N HIS A 126 -16.12 2.72 2.80
CA HIS A 126 -15.48 2.79 4.12
C HIS A 126 -13.96 3.00 4.04
N VAL A 127 -13.29 2.48 3.01
CA VAL A 127 -11.85 2.62 2.80
C VAL A 127 -11.49 3.64 1.70
N HIS A 128 -12.45 4.47 1.29
CA HIS A 128 -12.27 5.54 0.29
C HIS A 128 -11.74 5.07 -1.07
N LEU A 129 -12.07 3.85 -1.51
CA LEU A 129 -11.68 3.32 -2.81
C LEU A 129 -12.89 3.10 -3.73
N SER A 130 -12.61 2.94 -5.03
CA SER A 130 -13.57 2.34 -5.95
C SER A 130 -13.74 0.84 -5.66
N ALA A 131 -14.94 0.30 -5.90
CA ALA A 131 -15.21 -1.13 -5.70
C ALA A 131 -14.34 -2.04 -6.58
N ASN A 132 -14.02 -1.60 -7.80
CA ASN A 132 -13.18 -2.35 -8.73
C ASN A 132 -11.73 -2.44 -8.22
N TYR A 133 -11.17 -1.31 -7.77
CA TYR A 133 -9.81 -1.28 -7.23
C TYR A 133 -9.71 -2.08 -5.93
N LEU A 134 -10.68 -1.95 -5.01
CA LEU A 134 -10.74 -2.77 -3.80
C LEU A 134 -10.78 -4.27 -4.13
N SER A 135 -11.58 -4.69 -5.12
CA SER A 135 -11.67 -6.10 -5.53
C SER A 135 -10.32 -6.66 -5.95
N HIS A 136 -9.61 -5.92 -6.80
CA HIS A 136 -8.29 -6.31 -7.29
C HIS A 136 -7.27 -6.32 -6.15
N LEU A 137 -7.20 -5.23 -5.38
CA LEU A 137 -6.23 -5.03 -4.31
C LEU A 137 -6.38 -6.08 -3.21
N PHE A 138 -7.61 -6.33 -2.76
CA PHE A 138 -7.91 -7.29 -1.71
C PHE A 138 -7.46 -8.70 -2.12
N LYS A 139 -7.74 -9.13 -3.35
CA LYS A 139 -7.28 -10.42 -3.87
C LYS A 139 -5.76 -10.49 -4.01
N GLN A 140 -5.13 -9.42 -4.49
CA GLN A 140 -3.68 -9.35 -4.66
C GLN A 140 -2.94 -9.52 -3.33
N ILE A 141 -3.43 -8.88 -2.26
CA ILE A 141 -2.78 -8.87 -0.94
C ILE A 141 -3.16 -10.10 -0.11
N THR A 142 -4.43 -10.46 -0.07
CA THR A 142 -4.92 -11.54 0.82
C THR A 142 -4.88 -12.93 0.18
N GLY A 143 -4.81 -13.01 -1.15
CA GLY A 143 -4.93 -14.25 -1.92
C GLY A 143 -6.37 -14.73 -2.12
N GLU A 144 -7.36 -14.13 -1.45
CA GLU A 144 -8.79 -14.45 -1.60
C GLU A 144 -9.59 -13.20 -2.01
N THR A 145 -10.72 -13.39 -2.66
CA THR A 145 -11.66 -12.31 -2.96
C THR A 145 -12.38 -11.84 -1.69
N VAL A 146 -12.92 -10.62 -1.73
CA VAL A 146 -13.76 -10.07 -0.65
C VAL A 146 -14.87 -11.05 -0.25
N TRP A 147 -15.52 -11.70 -1.23
CA TRP A 147 -16.64 -12.59 -0.96
C TRP A 147 -16.22 -13.98 -0.45
N GLU A 148 -15.06 -14.49 -0.86
CA GLU A 148 -14.47 -15.69 -0.25
C GLU A 148 -14.17 -15.42 1.23
N PHE A 149 -13.57 -14.28 1.56
CA PHE A 149 -13.31 -13.86 2.94
C PHE A 149 -14.61 -13.75 3.77
N VAL A 150 -15.66 -13.11 3.23
CA VAL A 150 -16.98 -13.01 3.88
C VAL A 150 -17.60 -14.40 4.10
N THR A 151 -17.54 -15.26 3.09
CA THR A 151 -18.10 -16.61 3.14
C THR A 151 -17.40 -17.45 4.19
N ARG A 152 -16.07 -17.37 4.25
CA ARG A 152 -15.26 -18.06 5.25
C ARG A 152 -15.64 -17.64 6.66
N LEU A 153 -15.78 -16.34 6.95
CA LEU A 153 -16.23 -15.85 8.26
C LEU A 153 -17.63 -16.37 8.64
N ARG A 154 -18.57 -16.41 7.68
CA ARG A 154 -19.92 -16.95 7.91
C ARG A 154 -19.89 -18.45 8.22
N MET A 155 -19.04 -19.22 7.54
CA MET A 155 -18.87 -20.65 7.79
C MET A 155 -18.23 -20.93 9.15
N GLU A 156 -17.22 -20.16 9.52
CA GLU A 156 -16.58 -20.22 10.85
C GLU A 156 -17.59 -19.98 11.96
N GLU A 157 -18.43 -18.95 11.82
CA GLU A 157 -19.50 -18.65 12.78
C GLU A 157 -20.57 -19.74 12.84
N ALA A 158 -21.02 -20.26 11.68
CA ALA A 158 -21.99 -21.35 11.63
C ALA A 158 -21.46 -22.60 12.35
N ARG A 159 -20.19 -22.96 12.12
CA ARG A 159 -19.52 -24.07 12.83
C ARG A 159 -19.49 -23.83 14.34
N HIS A 160 -19.15 -22.61 14.76
CA HIS A 160 -19.12 -22.26 16.18
C HIS A 160 -20.50 -22.36 16.84
N LEU A 161 -21.55 -21.87 16.17
CA LEU A 161 -22.92 -21.96 16.64
C LEU A 161 -23.39 -23.42 16.74
N LEU A 162 -23.12 -24.27 15.75
CA LEU A 162 -23.49 -25.69 15.80
C LEU A 162 -22.87 -26.43 16.99
N LEU A 163 -21.58 -26.21 17.26
CA LEU A 163 -20.87 -26.83 18.39
C LEU A 163 -21.43 -26.38 19.76
N ASN A 164 -21.79 -25.11 19.89
CA ASN A 164 -22.32 -24.55 21.13
C ASN A 164 -23.80 -24.87 21.35
N THR A 165 -24.59 -24.92 20.28
CA THR A 165 -26.01 -25.29 20.33
C THR A 165 -26.16 -26.78 20.62
N ALA A 166 -25.29 -27.64 20.06
CA ALA A 166 -25.20 -29.06 20.41
C ALA A 166 -24.83 -29.26 21.89
N LYS A 167 -23.89 -28.47 22.45
CA LYS A 167 -23.58 -28.47 23.89
C LYS A 167 -24.81 -28.14 24.76
N LYS A 168 -25.63 -27.17 24.36
CA LYS A 168 -26.89 -26.83 25.08
C LYS A 168 -27.94 -27.95 24.96
N ALA A 169 -28.14 -28.51 23.77
CA ALA A 169 -29.10 -29.59 23.55
C ALA A 169 -28.73 -30.89 24.30
N LEU A 170 -27.44 -31.23 24.37
CA LEU A 170 -26.92 -32.38 25.13
C LEU A 170 -26.99 -32.20 26.65
N ARG A 171 -26.92 -30.96 27.16
CA ARG A 171 -27.21 -30.67 28.58
C ARG A 171 -28.68 -30.86 28.89
N HIS A 172 -29.59 -30.39 28.01
CA HIS A 172 -31.03 -30.52 28.26
C HIS A 172 -31.54 -31.97 28.18
N ARG A 173 -30.96 -32.82 27.32
CA ARG A 173 -31.36 -34.24 27.19
C ARG A 173 -30.89 -35.15 28.33
N ARG A 174 -29.87 -34.76 29.11
CA ARG A 174 -29.38 -35.55 30.25
C ARG A 174 -30.20 -35.40 31.53
N PHE A 175 -31.03 -34.36 31.66
CA PHE A 175 -31.90 -34.15 32.83
C PHE A 175 -33.32 -34.72 32.67
N GLY A 176 -33.70 -35.20 31.48
CA GLY A 176 -35.03 -35.75 31.20
C GLY A 176 -35.19 -37.27 31.40
N ARG A 177 -34.17 -37.99 31.89
CA ARG A 177 -34.20 -39.45 32.10
C ARG A 177 -34.01 -39.93 33.54
N LEU A 178 -33.98 -39.03 34.53
CA LEU A 178 -34.09 -39.39 35.95
C LEU A 178 -35.40 -38.84 36.49
N ARG A 179 -36.53 -39.51 36.24
CA ARG A 179 -37.78 -39.35 37.02
C ARG A 179 -38.87 -40.31 36.55
N ILE A 180 -38.59 -41.61 36.45
CA ILE A 180 -39.62 -42.64 36.60
C ILE A 180 -38.94 -43.88 37.20
N ALA A 181 -39.02 -44.00 38.52
CA ALA A 181 -38.86 -45.22 39.30
C ALA A 181 -40.03 -45.24 40.28
#